data_AF-A0A8I2G8Y8-F1
#
_entry.id   AF-A0A8I2G8Y8-F1
#
_cell.length_a   1.000
_cell.length_b   1.000
_cell.length_c   1.000
_cell.angle_alpha   90.00
_cell.angle_beta   90.00
_cell.angle_gamma   90.00
#
_symmetry.space_group_name_H-M   'P 1'
#
loop_
_entity.id
_entity.type
_entity.pdbx_description
1 polymer ?
#
loop_
_entity_poly.entity_id
_entity_poly.type
_entity_poly.pdbx_seq_one_letter_code
_entity_poly.pdbx_strand_id
1 'polypeptide(L)'
;MTNQIEMFDRKRKKYRGGGVLGFIVFFIAWIARTLIRMLELELGTLYKGIMIVTLLAIAVMAYFSVRLLIVDRKIRKDPVLKEALYNELVLLNELKAWRIAFFSVIAFMLLTAYFIVADLLKDPMVLVVTAFLVGFGSYNITVYLLDR
;
A
#
# COMPACT_ATOMS: atom_id res chain seq x y z
N MET A 1 -30.32 11.26 -7.23
CA MET A 1 -28.89 11.31 -7.65
C MET A 1 -27.93 11.21 -6.48
N THR A 2 -28.19 11.85 -5.34
CA THR A 2 -27.35 11.82 -4.11
C THR A 2 -26.98 10.41 -3.63
N ASN A 3 -27.93 9.46 -3.72
CA ASN A 3 -27.75 8.08 -3.26
C ASN A 3 -26.71 7.29 -4.09
N GLN A 4 -26.55 7.59 -5.40
CA GLN A 4 -25.55 6.92 -6.23
C GLN A 4 -24.14 7.46 -5.95
N ILE A 5 -23.97 8.78 -5.84
CA ILE A 5 -22.69 9.42 -5.52
C ILE A 5 -22.17 8.90 -4.18
N GLU A 6 -23.02 8.88 -3.15
CA GLU A 6 -22.66 8.39 -1.82
C GLU A 6 -22.27 6.90 -1.84
N MET A 7 -22.99 6.07 -2.60
CA MET A 7 -22.66 4.66 -2.74
C MET A 7 -21.28 4.45 -3.37
N PHE A 8 -20.92 5.23 -4.39
CA PHE A 8 -19.61 5.16 -5.04
C PHE A 8 -18.48 5.66 -4.12
N ASP A 9 -18.70 6.74 -3.36
CA ASP A 9 -17.74 7.23 -2.38
C ASP A 9 -17.50 6.19 -1.27
N ARG A 10 -18.57 5.62 -0.70
CA ARG A 10 -18.46 4.54 0.30
C ARG A 10 -17.70 3.32 -0.24
N LYS A 11 -17.92 2.93 -1.51
CA LYS A 11 -17.17 1.83 -2.15
C LYS A 11 -15.68 2.18 -2.30
N ARG A 12 -15.36 3.38 -2.79
CA ARG A 12 -13.98 3.87 -2.94
C ARG A 12 -13.25 3.84 -1.60
N LYS A 13 -13.85 4.38 -0.54
CA LYS A 13 -13.32 4.37 0.84
C LYS A 13 -13.13 2.95 1.37
N LYS A 14 -14.12 2.07 1.20
CA LYS A 14 -14.03 0.66 1.64
C LYS A 14 -12.89 -0.08 0.95
N TYR A 15 -12.73 0.07 -0.36
CA TYR A 15 -11.66 -0.61 -1.09
C TYR A 15 -10.28 -0.07 -0.73
N ARG A 16 -10.14 1.26 -0.57
CA ARG A 16 -8.89 1.84 -0.10
C ARG A 16 -8.53 1.38 1.31
N GLY A 17 -9.49 1.37 2.23
CA GLY A 17 -9.31 0.85 3.59
C GLY A 17 -8.87 -0.62 3.61
N GLY A 18 -9.44 -1.46 2.74
CA GLY A 18 -9.01 -2.85 2.57
C GLY A 18 -7.56 -2.97 2.06
N GLY A 19 -7.15 -2.10 1.13
CA GLY A 19 -5.77 -2.02 0.66
C GLY A 19 -4.79 -1.58 1.77
N VAL A 20 -5.17 -0.59 2.58
CA VAL A 20 -4.39 -0.13 3.74
C VAL A 20 -4.22 -1.25 4.79
N LEU A 21 -5.30 -1.98 5.10
CA LEU A 21 -5.22 -3.13 6.00
C LEU A 21 -4.23 -4.18 5.48
N GLY A 22 -4.33 -4.53 4.19
CA GLY A 22 -3.40 -5.46 3.54
C GLY A 22 -1.94 -4.99 3.66
N PHE A 23 -1.70 -3.69 3.45
CA PHE A 23 -0.37 -3.11 3.59
C PHE A 23 0.16 -3.16 5.03
N ILE A 24 -0.67 -2.88 6.05
CA ILE A 24 -0.27 -2.97 7.46
C ILE A 24 0.14 -4.41 7.80
N VAL A 25 -0.67 -5.41 7.40
CA VAL A 25 -0.36 -6.82 7.62
C VAL A 25 0.93 -7.22 6.91
N PHE A 26 1.10 -6.80 5.66
CA PHE A 26 2.33 -7.01 4.89
C PHE A 26 3.55 -6.43 5.63
N PHE A 27 3.47 -5.18 6.08
CA PHE A 27 4.58 -4.48 6.68
C PHE A 27 4.98 -5.11 8.03
N ILE A 28 4.02 -5.49 8.87
CA ILE A 28 4.27 -6.22 10.12
C ILE A 28 4.95 -7.56 9.84
N ALA A 29 4.41 -8.34 8.88
CA ALA A 29 4.99 -9.64 8.51
C ALA A 29 6.42 -9.48 7.94
N TRP A 30 6.66 -8.43 7.15
CA TRP A 30 7.97 -8.12 6.60
C TRP A 30 8.99 -7.75 7.69
N ILE A 31 8.60 -6.92 8.67
CA ILE A 31 9.45 -6.60 9.83
C ILE A 31 9.77 -7.87 10.62
N ALA A 32 8.75 -8.68 10.95
CA ALA A 32 8.95 -9.92 11.70
C ALA A 32 9.92 -10.88 10.98
N ARG A 33 9.75 -11.03 9.65
CA ARG A 33 10.66 -11.83 8.81
C ARG A 33 12.09 -11.30 8.85
N THR A 34 12.25 -9.98 8.76
CA THR A 34 13.56 -9.34 8.76
C THR A 34 14.25 -9.53 10.11
N LEU A 35 13.53 -9.37 11.23
CA LEU A 35 14.06 -9.60 12.57
C LEU A 35 14.49 -11.06 12.81
N ILE A 36 13.67 -12.04 12.39
CA ILE A 36 14.02 -13.46 12.51
C ILE A 36 15.33 -13.76 11.76
N ARG A 37 15.49 -13.18 10.57
CA ARG A 37 16.70 -13.35 9.74
C ARG A 37 17.92 -12.66 10.35
N MET A 38 17.74 -11.46 10.92
CA MET A 38 18.81 -10.71 11.58
C MET A 38 19.31 -11.38 12.87
N LEU A 39 18.42 -12.07 13.60
CA LEU A 39 18.74 -12.77 14.85
C LEU A 39 19.19 -14.22 14.63
N GLU A 40 19.31 -14.66 13.37
CA GLU A 40 19.71 -16.04 13.00
C GLU A 40 18.88 -17.13 13.70
N LEU A 41 17.60 -16.84 13.99
CA LEU A 41 16.74 -17.79 14.69
C LEU A 41 16.31 -18.93 13.74
N GLU A 42 16.62 -20.18 14.10
CA GLU A 42 16.26 -21.39 13.34
C GLU A 42 14.77 -21.77 13.47
N LEU A 43 13.87 -20.80 13.29
CA LEU A 43 12.42 -21.00 13.40
C LEU A 43 11.80 -21.36 12.04
N GLY A 44 12.24 -22.46 11.43
CA GLY A 44 11.88 -22.84 10.06
C GLY A 44 10.38 -22.86 9.77
N THR A 45 9.56 -23.36 10.70
CA THR A 45 8.09 -23.38 10.56
C THR A 45 7.48 -21.99 10.66
N LEU A 46 7.94 -21.17 11.61
CA LEU A 46 7.46 -19.79 11.78
C LEU A 46 7.81 -18.93 10.55
N TYR A 47 9.02 -19.09 10.03
CA TYR A 47 9.49 -18.38 8.83
C TYR A 47 8.60 -18.69 7.61
N LYS A 48 8.27 -19.98 7.39
CA LYS A 48 7.33 -20.39 6.33
C LYS A 48 5.94 -19.78 6.55
N GLY A 49 5.43 -19.79 7.78
CA GLY A 49 4.14 -19.16 8.13
C GLY A 49 4.11 -17.67 7.81
N ILE A 50 5.14 -16.92 8.21
CA ILE A 50 5.26 -15.48 7.93
C ILE A 50 5.35 -15.22 6.41
N MET A 51 6.06 -16.07 5.67
CA MET A 51 6.12 -15.96 4.22
C MET A 51 4.74 -16.12 3.57
N ILE A 52 3.95 -17.10 4.02
CA ILE A 52 2.57 -17.30 3.54
C ILE A 52 1.71 -16.08 3.85
N VAL A 53 1.77 -15.55 5.08
CA VAL A 53 1.05 -14.33 5.48
C VAL A 53 1.43 -13.14 4.61
N THR A 54 2.73 -12.98 4.31
CA THR A 54 3.24 -11.92 3.44
C THR A 54 2.65 -12.02 2.03
N LEU A 55 2.64 -13.23 1.45
CA LEU A 55 2.07 -13.46 0.12
C LEU A 55 0.55 -13.20 0.08
N LEU A 56 -0.17 -13.63 1.12
CA LEU A 56 -1.60 -13.36 1.26
C LEU A 56 -1.88 -11.86 1.38
N ALA A 57 -1.08 -11.14 2.15
CA ALA A 57 -1.21 -9.69 2.31
C ALA A 57 -1.01 -8.96 0.96
N ILE A 58 0.00 -9.37 0.17
CA ILE A 58 0.22 -8.84 -1.18
C ILE A 58 -0.99 -9.15 -2.09
N ALA A 59 -1.53 -10.36 -2.04
CA ALA A 59 -2.71 -10.73 -2.82
C ALA A 59 -3.95 -9.89 -2.44
N VAL A 60 -4.15 -9.62 -1.14
CA VAL A 60 -5.21 -8.75 -0.64
C VAL A 60 -5.03 -7.32 -1.15
N MET A 61 -3.81 -6.78 -1.06
CA MET A 61 -3.49 -5.45 -1.60
C MET A 61 -3.79 -5.38 -3.10
N ALA A 62 -3.35 -6.36 -3.88
CA ALA A 62 -3.60 -6.43 -5.31
C ALA A 62 -5.10 -6.49 -5.64
N TYR A 63 -5.87 -7.33 -4.93
CA TYR A 63 -7.32 -7.43 -5.10
C TYR A 63 -8.01 -6.07 -4.87
N PHE A 64 -7.73 -5.41 -3.76
CA PHE A 64 -8.33 -4.11 -3.45
C PHE A 64 -7.90 -3.01 -4.43
N SER A 65 -6.66 -3.04 -4.91
CA SER A 65 -6.15 -2.12 -5.93
C SER A 65 -6.91 -2.26 -7.24
N VAL A 66 -7.13 -3.49 -7.71
CA VAL A 66 -7.90 -3.76 -8.92
C VAL A 66 -9.35 -3.30 -8.75
N ARG A 67 -9.98 -3.58 -7.60
CA ARG A 67 -11.34 -3.13 -7.31
C ARG A 67 -11.46 -1.60 -7.29
N LEU A 68 -10.49 -0.91 -6.67
CA LEU A 68 -10.42 0.54 -6.64
C LEU A 68 -10.30 1.11 -8.06
N LEU A 69 -9.39 0.55 -8.87
CA LEU A 69 -9.18 0.97 -10.26
C LEU A 69 -10.44 0.76 -11.13
N ILE A 70 -11.20 -0.31 -10.91
CA ILE A 70 -12.49 -0.52 -11.58
C ILE A 70 -13.51 0.55 -11.17
N VAL A 71 -13.57 0.90 -9.89
CA VAL A 71 -14.45 1.97 -9.38
C VAL A 71 -14.08 3.32 -9.97
N ASP A 72 -12.80 3.69 -9.92
CA ASP A 72 -12.31 4.97 -10.45
C ASP A 72 -12.56 5.08 -11.95
N ARG A 73 -12.39 4.00 -12.72
CA ARG A 73 -12.75 3.97 -14.15
C ARG A 73 -14.25 4.21 -14.38
N LYS A 74 -15.13 3.73 -13.50
CA LYS A 74 -16.58 3.98 -13.61
C LYS A 74 -16.90 5.45 -13.29
N ILE A 75 -16.31 6.00 -12.23
CA ILE A 75 -16.48 7.41 -11.85
C ILE A 75 -16.04 8.33 -12.99
N ARG A 76 -14.90 8.04 -13.64
CA ARG A 76 -14.38 8.89 -14.74
C ARG A 76 -15.21 8.85 -16.02
N LYS A 77 -15.99 7.78 -16.25
CA LYS A 77 -16.82 7.62 -17.45
C LYS A 77 -18.16 8.36 -17.35
N ASP A 78 -18.64 8.60 -16.14
CA ASP A 78 -19.90 9.30 -15.90
C ASP A 78 -19.61 10.79 -15.59
N PRO A 79 -20.07 11.74 -16.41
CA PRO A 79 -19.82 13.17 -16.20
C PRO A 79 -20.30 13.68 -14.83
N VAL A 80 -21.45 13.19 -14.36
CA VAL A 80 -22.06 13.63 -13.10
C VAL A 80 -21.26 13.12 -11.92
N LEU A 81 -20.83 11.85 -11.96
CA LEU A 81 -19.97 11.28 -10.90
C LEU A 81 -18.58 11.91 -10.90
N LYS A 82 -18.03 12.20 -12.09
CA LYS A 82 -16.73 12.86 -12.21
C LYS A 82 -16.75 14.25 -11.60
N GLU A 83 -17.74 15.07 -11.92
CA GLU A 83 -17.85 16.42 -11.35
C GLU A 83 -18.04 16.39 -9.83
N ALA A 84 -18.82 15.43 -9.32
CA ALA A 84 -19.07 15.29 -7.88
C ALA A 84 -17.89 14.72 -7.08
N LEU A 85 -17.12 13.77 -7.64
CA LEU A 85 -16.10 12.99 -6.91
C LEU A 85 -14.65 13.29 -7.32
N TYR A 86 -14.42 14.00 -8.43
CA TYR A 86 -13.10 14.44 -8.90
C TYR A 86 -13.01 15.98 -8.86
N ASN A 87 -13.24 16.55 -7.68
CA ASN A 87 -13.01 17.98 -7.45
C ASN A 87 -11.51 18.28 -7.24
N GLU A 88 -11.17 19.57 -7.24
CA GLU A 88 -9.79 20.04 -7.07
C GLU A 88 -9.16 19.57 -5.74
N LEU A 89 -9.96 19.42 -4.69
CA LEU A 89 -9.49 18.94 -3.39
C LEU A 89 -9.00 17.49 -3.46
N VAL A 90 -9.74 16.61 -4.14
CA VAL A 90 -9.33 15.21 -4.33
C VAL A 90 -8.05 15.14 -5.15
N LEU A 91 -7.90 15.96 -6.20
CA LEU A 91 -6.68 16.02 -6.99
C LEU A 91 -5.49 16.50 -6.14
N LEU A 92 -5.69 17.53 -5.31
CA LEU A 92 -4.67 18.03 -4.39
C LEU A 92 -4.25 16.95 -3.38
N ASN A 93 -5.21 16.18 -2.84
CA ASN A 93 -4.94 15.08 -1.93
C ASN A 93 -4.14 13.95 -2.61
N GLU A 94 -4.49 13.59 -3.85
CA GLU A 94 -3.74 12.61 -4.64
C GLU A 94 -2.30 13.08 -4.89
N LEU A 95 -2.09 14.36 -5.21
CA LEU A 95 -0.75 14.94 -5.38
C LEU A 95 0.07 14.92 -4.08
N LYS A 96 -0.53 15.30 -2.94
CA LYS A 96 0.12 15.22 -1.63
C LYS A 96 0.50 13.77 -1.29
N ALA A 97 -0.38 12.82 -1.57
CA ALA A 97 -0.13 11.40 -1.37
C ALA A 97 0.99 10.88 -2.26
N TRP A 98 1.06 11.29 -3.53
CA TRP A 98 2.17 10.95 -4.42
C TRP A 98 3.51 11.48 -3.90
N ARG A 99 3.53 12.72 -3.39
CA ARG A 99 4.73 13.30 -2.79
C ARG A 99 5.18 12.48 -1.58
N ILE A 100 4.25 12.13 -0.68
CA ILE A 100 4.56 11.30 0.50
C ILE A 100 5.04 9.91 0.09
N ALA A 101 4.41 9.31 -0.92
CA ALA A 101 4.81 8.02 -1.46
C ALA A 101 6.25 8.04 -1.99
N PHE A 102 6.59 9.04 -2.79
CA PHE A 102 7.94 9.24 -3.31
C PHE A 102 8.98 9.35 -2.18
N PHE A 103 8.74 10.21 -1.19
CA PHE A 103 9.66 10.35 -0.06
C PHE A 103 9.73 9.10 0.82
N SER A 104 8.64 8.35 0.94
CA SER A 104 8.60 7.07 1.66
C SER A 104 9.47 6.01 0.97
N VAL A 105 9.43 5.94 -0.36
CA VAL A 105 10.28 5.05 -1.15
C VAL A 105 11.75 5.43 -0.95
N ILE A 106 12.10 6.72 -1.04
CA ILE A 106 13.47 7.18 -0.80
C ILE A 106 13.94 6.85 0.62
N ALA A 107 13.14 7.18 1.64
CA ALA A 107 13.48 6.90 3.03
C ALA A 107 13.69 5.39 3.27
N PHE A 108 12.81 4.56 2.70
CA PHE A 108 12.94 3.11 2.78
C PHE A 108 14.18 2.58 2.06
N MET A 109 14.49 3.10 0.86
CA MET A 109 15.71 2.72 0.13
C MET A 109 16.97 3.12 0.89
N LEU A 110 17.02 4.31 1.50
CA LEU A 110 18.14 4.75 2.32
C LEU A 110 18.32 3.88 3.57
N LEU A 111 17.21 3.58 4.25
CA LEU A 111 17.21 2.69 5.42
C LEU A 111 17.70 1.27 5.06
N THR A 112 17.22 0.73 3.95
CA THR A 112 17.62 -0.62 3.51
C THR A 112 19.03 -0.67 2.96
N ALA A 113 19.51 0.39 2.30
CA ALA A 113 20.92 0.50 1.90
C ALA A 113 21.87 0.43 3.11
N TYR A 114 21.51 1.07 4.23
CA TYR A 114 22.26 0.93 5.48
C TYR A 114 22.37 -0.53 5.94
N PHE A 115 21.25 -1.28 5.90
CA PHE A 115 21.24 -2.70 6.27
C PHE A 115 21.99 -3.60 5.27
N ILE A 116 22.06 -3.24 3.99
CA ILE A 116 22.88 -3.95 3.00
C ILE A 116 24.37 -3.78 3.31
N VAL A 117 24.81 -2.55 3.59
CA VAL A 117 26.22 -2.26 3.92
C VAL A 117 26.66 -3.00 5.19
N ALA A 118 25.73 -3.23 6.11
CA ALA A 118 25.94 -4.03 7.31
C ALA A 118 25.91 -5.57 7.08
N ASP A 119 25.82 -6.04 5.82
CA ASP A 119 25.66 -7.45 5.40
C ASP A 119 24.43 -8.18 5.99
N LEU A 120 23.44 -7.43 6.48
CA LEU A 120 22.22 -7.99 7.09
C LEU A 120 21.18 -8.38 6.02
N LEU A 121 21.26 -7.81 4.81
CA LEU A 121 20.32 -8.06 3.72
C LEU A 121 21.07 -8.41 2.43
N LYS A 122 20.92 -9.67 1.98
CA LYS A 122 21.66 -10.23 0.84
C LYS A 122 20.89 -10.24 -0.49
N ASP A 123 19.63 -9.84 -0.49
CA ASP A 123 18.76 -9.92 -1.68
C ASP A 123 18.27 -8.53 -2.12
N PRO A 124 18.93 -7.91 -3.12
CA PRO A 124 18.57 -6.57 -3.59
C PRO A 124 17.22 -6.55 -4.33
N MET A 125 16.79 -7.66 -4.94
CA MET A 125 15.53 -7.69 -5.68
C MET A 125 14.33 -7.59 -4.73
N VAL A 126 14.38 -8.32 -3.61
CA VAL A 126 13.35 -8.25 -2.57
C VAL A 126 13.25 -6.84 -2.00
N LEU A 127 14.37 -6.12 -1.89
CA LEU A 127 14.38 -4.73 -1.43
C LEU A 127 13.69 -3.78 -2.39
N VAL A 128 14.00 -3.87 -3.68
CA VAL A 128 13.35 -3.03 -4.71
C VAL A 128 11.84 -3.28 -4.72
N VAL A 129 11.41 -4.54 -4.70
CA VAL A 129 9.99 -4.88 -4.65
C VAL A 129 9.33 -4.35 -3.38
N THR A 130 9.98 -4.48 -2.23
CA THR A 130 9.45 -3.96 -0.96
C THR A 130 9.37 -2.44 -0.97
N ALA A 131 10.35 -1.74 -1.55
CA ALA A 131 10.33 -0.28 -1.68
C ALA A 131 9.12 0.19 -2.49
N PHE A 132 8.83 -0.47 -3.62
CA PHE A 132 7.61 -0.20 -4.40
C PHE A 132 6.34 -0.46 -3.58
N LEU A 133 6.28 -1.55 -2.83
CA LEU A 133 5.13 -1.86 -1.97
C LEU A 133 4.96 -0.83 -0.83
N VAL A 134 6.06 -0.32 -0.28
CA VAL A 134 6.06 0.75 0.72
C VAL A 134 5.54 2.06 0.14
N GLY A 135 6.01 2.46 -1.04
CA GLY A 135 5.48 3.64 -1.74
C GLY A 135 4.00 3.50 -2.08
N PHE A 136 3.60 2.33 -2.58
CA PHE A 136 2.20 2.04 -2.87
C PHE A 136 1.34 2.07 -1.60
N GLY A 137 1.82 1.47 -0.51
CA GLY A 137 1.15 1.44 0.78
C GLY A 137 0.98 2.83 1.38
N SER A 138 2.05 3.63 1.42
CA SER A 138 2.01 4.98 1.96
C SER A 138 1.14 5.90 1.13
N TYR A 139 1.14 5.78 -0.20
CA TYR A 139 0.16 6.46 -1.06
C TYR A 139 -1.27 6.18 -0.59
N ASN A 140 -1.65 4.90 -0.48
CA ASN A 140 -3.01 4.51 -0.10
C ASN A 140 -3.38 4.97 1.32
N ILE A 141 -2.44 4.87 2.26
CA ILE A 141 -2.63 5.40 3.62
C ILE A 141 -2.90 6.90 3.57
N THR A 142 -2.05 7.67 2.87
CA THR A 142 -2.18 9.12 2.82
C THR A 142 -3.50 9.54 2.19
N VAL A 143 -3.89 8.97 1.04
CA VAL A 143 -5.18 9.34 0.46
C VAL A 143 -6.34 8.90 1.37
N TYR A 144 -6.23 7.76 2.07
CA TYR A 144 -7.26 7.34 3.03
C TYR A 144 -7.40 8.28 4.23
N LEU A 145 -6.29 8.86 4.70
CA LEU A 145 -6.28 9.82 5.80
C LEU A 145 -6.74 11.22 5.36
N LEU A 146 -6.38 11.65 4.15
CA LEU A 146 -6.75 12.97 3.63
C LEU A 146 -8.19 13.06 3.10
N ASP A 147 -8.79 11.93 2.72
CA ASP A 147 -10.20 11.85 2.27
C ASP A 147 -11.20 11.67 3.45
N ARG A 148 -10.74 11.79 4.70
CA ARG A 148 -11.57 11.86 5.91
C ARG A 148 -11.93 13.31 6.24
#